data_AF-A0A4P9ZVL2-F1
#
_entry.id   AF-A0A4P9ZVL2-F1
#
_cell.length_a   1.000
_cell.length_b   1.000
_cell.length_c   1.000
_cell.angle_alpha   90.00
_cell.angle_beta   90.00
_cell.angle_gamma   90.00
#
_symmetry.space_group_name_H-M   'P 1'
#
loop_
_entity.id
_entity.type
_entity.pdbx_description
1 polymer ?
#
loop_
_entity_poly.entity_id
_entity_poly.type
_entity_poly.pdbx_seq_one_letter_code
_entity_poly.pdbx_strand_id
1 'polypeptide(L)'
;MNDDFNKRLDSEMDVLMDSFTDIIVGAKIQAKDTLALDQEGYLIDCRATTIVRSCETLLAMISSIKQSLLLNDTRSINAITQAHREKAQGQIAATQKTYQHLATEVDQMLNELQSTLRVSRYVR
;
A
#
# COMPACT_ATOMS: atom_id res chain seq x y z
N MET A 1 -4.08 14.39 6.21
CA MET A 1 -3.19 13.21 6.44
C MET A 1 -1.74 13.64 6.55
N ASN A 2 -1.10 14.20 5.52
CA ASN A 2 0.29 14.71 5.64
C ASN A 2 0.45 15.81 6.71
N ASP A 3 -0.48 16.76 6.78
CA ASP A 3 -0.42 17.85 7.78
C ASP A 3 -0.52 17.33 9.24
N ASP A 4 -1.28 16.28 9.50
CA ASP A 4 -1.40 15.73 10.85
C ASP A 4 -0.16 14.95 11.27
N PHE A 5 0.49 14.25 10.31
CA PHE A 5 1.78 13.61 10.56
C PHE A 5 2.87 14.65 10.84
N ASN A 6 2.91 15.75 10.09
CA ASN A 6 3.89 16.82 10.30
C ASN A 6 3.66 17.49 11.66
N LYS A 7 2.42 17.87 11.99
CA LYS A 7 2.09 18.44 13.31
C LYS A 7 2.49 17.52 14.45
N ARG A 8 2.26 16.20 14.29
CA ARG A 8 2.63 15.23 15.32
C ARG A 8 4.15 15.05 15.41
N LEU A 9 4.85 15.02 14.28
CA LEU A 9 6.32 14.98 14.24
C LEU A 9 6.92 16.19 14.96
N ASP A 10 6.45 17.39 14.62
CA ASP A 10 6.92 18.64 15.23
C ASP A 10 6.66 18.62 16.74
N SER A 11 5.46 18.22 17.17
CA SER A 11 5.13 18.11 18.59
C SER A 11 6.00 17.11 19.34
N GLU A 12 6.35 15.96 18.75
CA GLU A 12 7.24 14.99 19.39
C GLU A 12 8.69 15.50 19.42
N MET A 13 9.13 16.25 18.40
CA MET A 13 10.45 16.89 18.39
C MET A 13 10.57 17.97 19.47
N ASP A 14 9.53 18.77 19.67
CA ASP A 14 9.49 19.77 20.75
C ASP A 14 9.61 19.08 22.12
N VAL A 15 8.84 18.01 22.35
CA VAL A 15 8.91 17.22 23.59
C VAL A 15 10.31 16.64 23.84
N LEU A 16 10.97 16.14 22.79
CA LEU A 16 12.34 15.62 22.87
C LEU A 16 13.33 16.73 23.25
N MET A 17 13.26 17.88 22.56
CA MET A 17 14.16 19.01 22.82
C MET A 17 13.97 19.60 24.21
N ASP A 18 12.73 19.79 24.64
CA ASP A 18 12.40 20.32 25.96
C ASP A 18 12.88 19.35 27.05
N SER A 19 12.58 18.06 26.90
CA SER A 19 13.00 17.04 27.87
C SER A 19 14.52 16.93 27.97
N PHE A 20 15.23 17.02 26.84
CA PHE A 20 16.69 16.99 26.84
C PHE A 20 17.29 18.26 27.45
N THR A 21 16.68 19.41 27.18
CA THR A 21 17.08 20.70 27.78
C THR A 21 16.93 20.66 29.30
N ASP A 22 15.80 20.14 29.80
CA ASP A 22 15.55 19.95 31.24
C ASP A 22 16.62 19.06 31.89
N ILE A 23 17.02 17.97 31.22
CA ILE A 23 18.10 17.10 31.71
C ILE A 23 19.42 17.87 31.83
N ILE A 24 19.79 18.65 30.81
CA ILE A 24 21.02 19.45 30.84
C ILE A 24 20.97 20.49 31.96
N VAL A 25 19.82 21.14 32.16
CA VAL A 25 19.64 22.14 33.23
C VAL A 25 19.76 21.49 34.60
N GLY A 26 19.10 20.34 34.82
CA GLY A 26 19.17 19.59 36.09
C GLY A 26 20.58 19.05 36.38
N ALA A 27 21.30 18.59 35.36
CA ALA A 27 22.64 18.02 35.50
C ALA A 27 23.76 19.04 35.81
N LYS A 28 23.46 20.36 35.82
CA LYS A 28 24.45 21.39 36.14
C LYS A 28 24.99 21.22 37.57
N ILE A 29 26.30 21.08 37.67
CA ILE A 29 27.02 20.97 38.95
C ILE A 29 26.98 22.33 39.66
N GLN A 30 26.28 22.38 40.78
CA GLN A 30 26.19 23.53 41.68
C GLN A 30 26.20 23.03 43.12
N ALA A 31 26.46 23.92 44.09
CA ALA A 31 26.33 23.58 45.50
C ALA A 31 24.84 23.47 45.87
N LYS A 32 24.27 22.29 45.66
CA LYS A 32 22.87 21.94 45.96
C LYS A 32 22.81 21.11 47.24
N ASP A 33 21.75 21.27 48.02
CA ASP A 33 21.51 20.38 49.16
C ASP A 33 21.05 18.98 48.69
N THR A 34 21.09 18.00 49.58
CA THR A 34 20.76 16.61 49.26
C THR A 34 19.31 16.44 48.77
N LEU A 35 18.37 17.21 49.30
CA LEU A 35 16.96 17.11 48.91
C LEU A 35 16.74 17.62 47.49
N ALA A 36 17.39 18.74 47.12
CA ALA A 36 17.38 19.29 45.78
C ALA A 36 18.00 18.31 44.77
N LEU A 37 19.10 17.64 45.14
CA LEU A 37 19.72 16.61 44.31
C LEU A 37 18.78 15.42 44.04
N ASP A 38 18.07 14.93 45.07
CA ASP A 38 17.11 13.83 44.91
C ASP A 38 15.93 14.22 44.01
N GLN A 39 15.41 15.45 44.18
CA GLN A 39 14.31 15.97 43.36
C GLN A 39 14.72 16.15 41.89
N GLU A 40 15.91 16.70 41.64
CA GLU A 40 16.45 16.83 40.28
C GLU A 40 16.73 15.48 39.65
N GLY A 41 17.27 14.52 40.40
CA GLY A 41 17.50 13.15 39.94
C GLY A 41 16.20 12.49 39.48
N TYR A 42 15.13 12.62 40.27
CA TYR A 42 13.80 12.13 39.88
C TYR A 42 13.26 12.82 38.61
N LEU A 43 13.43 14.14 38.51
CA LEU A 43 12.98 14.89 37.34
C LEU A 43 13.75 14.46 36.07
N ILE A 44 15.07 14.29 36.16
CA ILE A 44 15.91 13.80 35.07
C ILE A 44 15.45 12.42 34.60
N ASP A 45 15.14 11.51 35.52
CA ASP A 45 14.65 10.16 35.19
C ASP A 45 13.28 10.20 34.49
N CYS A 46 12.38 11.06 34.95
CA CYS A 46 11.10 11.32 34.30
C CYS A 46 11.27 11.87 32.87
N ARG A 47 12.24 12.77 32.67
CA ARG A 47 12.55 13.32 31.34
C ARG A 47 13.18 12.29 30.42
N ALA A 48 14.07 11.45 30.92
CA ALA A 48 14.62 10.32 30.15
C ALA A 48 13.51 9.37 29.70
N THR A 49 12.57 9.03 30.59
CA THR A 49 11.40 8.22 30.26
C THR A 49 10.53 8.89 29.19
N THR A 50 10.32 10.20 29.30
CA THR A 50 9.54 10.98 28.32
C THR A 50 10.19 10.94 26.93
N ILE A 51 11.53 11.05 26.86
CA ILE A 51 12.30 10.94 25.63
C ILE A 51 12.08 9.57 24.97
N VAL A 52 12.19 8.48 25.74
CA VAL A 52 11.98 7.12 25.23
C VAL A 52 10.58 6.97 24.63
N ARG A 53 9.54 7.45 25.34
CA ARG A 53 8.15 7.40 24.86
C ARG A 53 7.94 8.18 23.57
N SER A 54 8.59 9.34 23.44
CA SER A 54 8.49 10.15 22.22
C SER A 54 9.15 9.43 21.04
N CYS A 55 10.34 8.84 21.25
CA CYS A 55 11.00 7.99 20.26
C CYS A 55 10.14 6.80 19.81
N GLU A 56 9.47 6.12 20.75
CA GLU A 56 8.52 5.04 20.43
C GLU A 56 7.35 5.52 19.57
N THR A 57 6.83 6.72 19.87
CA THR A 57 5.76 7.35 19.07
C THR A 57 6.22 7.63 17.65
N LEU A 58 7.43 8.17 17.48
CA LEU A 58 8.03 8.42 16.18
C LEU A 58 8.25 7.12 15.38
N LEU A 59 8.71 6.05 16.03
CA LEU A 59 8.85 4.72 15.41
C LEU A 59 7.51 4.15 14.93
N ALA A 60 6.46 4.34 15.71
CA ALA A 60 5.11 3.95 15.31
C ALA A 60 4.63 4.75 14.08
N MET A 61 4.92 6.05 14.02
CA MET A 61 4.61 6.88 12.84
C MET A 61 5.34 6.38 11.59
N ILE A 62 6.64 6.10 11.69
CA ILE A 62 7.44 5.54 10.58
C ILE A 62 6.83 4.21 10.10
N SER A 63 6.43 3.35 11.02
CA SER A 63 5.80 2.06 10.69
C SER A 63 4.47 2.24 9.96
N SER A 64 3.65 3.20 10.39
CA SER A 64 2.39 3.56 9.71
C SER A 64 2.62 4.07 8.28
N ILE A 65 3.62 4.93 8.08
CA ILE A 65 3.99 5.43 6.75
C ILE A 65 4.43 4.28 5.84
N LYS A 66 5.32 3.40 6.33
CA LYS A 66 5.77 2.22 5.58
C LYS A 66 4.59 1.33 5.17
N GLN A 67 3.67 1.05 6.09
CA GLN A 67 2.48 0.25 5.80
C GLN A 67 1.58 0.93 4.76
N SER A 68 1.39 2.25 4.83
CA SER A 68 0.58 2.99 3.86
C SER A 68 1.17 2.92 2.45
N LEU A 69 2.50 3.00 2.32
CA LEU A 69 3.17 2.89 1.03
C LEU A 69 3.03 1.47 0.43
N LEU A 70 3.31 0.44 1.24
CA LEU A 70 3.19 -0.96 0.81
C LEU A 70 1.77 -1.33 0.34
N LEU A 71 0.75 -0.82 1.06
CA LEU A 71 -0.64 -1.05 0.68
C LEU A 71 -1.06 -0.29 -0.58
N ASN A 72 -0.50 0.90 -0.82
CA ASN A 72 -0.78 1.65 -2.04
C ASN A 72 -0.28 0.90 -3.28
N ASP A 73 0.96 0.41 -3.22
CA ASP A 73 1.56 -0.39 -4.30
C ASP A 73 0.75 -1.66 -4.57
N THR A 74 0.32 -2.36 -3.51
CA THR A 74 -0.49 -3.58 -3.66
C THR A 74 -1.84 -3.30 -4.33
N ARG A 75 -2.53 -2.21 -3.96
CA ARG A 75 -3.79 -1.80 -4.60
C ARG A 75 -3.59 -1.44 -6.07
N SER A 76 -2.53 -0.70 -6.38
CA SER A 76 -2.19 -0.31 -7.76
C SER A 76 -1.91 -1.54 -8.64
N ILE A 77 -1.07 -2.47 -8.15
CA ILE A 77 -0.76 -3.73 -8.85
C ILE A 77 -2.02 -4.57 -9.07
N ASN A 78 -2.92 -4.64 -8.08
CA ASN A 78 -4.17 -5.37 -8.22
C ASN A 78 -5.09 -4.74 -9.26
N ALA A 79 -5.18 -3.41 -9.32
CA ALA A 79 -5.97 -2.71 -10.34
C ALA A 79 -5.43 -2.98 -11.76
N ILE A 80 -4.10 -2.90 -11.93
CA ILE A 80 -3.43 -3.22 -13.20
C ILE A 80 -3.68 -4.67 -13.59
N THR A 81 -3.51 -5.60 -12.65
CA THR A 81 -3.75 -7.04 -12.87
C THR A 81 -5.19 -7.31 -13.28
N GLN A 82 -6.15 -6.64 -12.63
CA GLN A 82 -7.57 -6.77 -12.96
C GLN A 82 -7.86 -6.25 -14.38
N ALA A 83 -7.35 -5.07 -14.74
CA ALA A 83 -7.51 -4.53 -16.09
C ALA A 83 -6.90 -5.45 -17.17
N HIS A 84 -5.74 -6.06 -16.89
CA HIS A 84 -5.14 -7.06 -17.78
C HIS A 84 -6.00 -8.32 -17.91
N ARG A 85 -6.59 -8.81 -16.81
CA ARG A 85 -7.50 -9.96 -16.84
C ARG A 85 -8.74 -9.67 -17.67
N GLU A 86 -9.36 -8.52 -17.48
CA GLU A 86 -10.54 -8.09 -18.25
C GLU A 86 -10.23 -7.99 -19.74
N LYS A 87 -9.09 -7.40 -20.10
CA LYS A 87 -8.64 -7.34 -21.50
C LYS A 87 -8.42 -8.72 -22.09
N ALA A 88 -7.77 -9.63 -21.35
CA ALA A 88 -7.54 -11.00 -21.81
C ALA A 88 -8.86 -11.77 -21.98
N GLN A 89 -9.80 -11.63 -21.05
CA GLN A 89 -11.15 -12.21 -21.18
C GLN A 89 -11.89 -11.66 -22.40
N GLY A 90 -11.81 -10.35 -22.65
CA GLY A 90 -12.39 -9.74 -23.85
C GLY A 90 -11.80 -10.31 -25.15
N GLN A 91 -10.49 -10.52 -25.20
CA GLN A 91 -9.82 -11.13 -26.35
C GLN A 91 -10.21 -12.60 -26.54
N ILE A 92 -10.33 -13.38 -25.46
CA ILE A 92 -10.79 -14.76 -25.50
C ILE A 92 -12.21 -14.82 -26.05
N ALA A 93 -13.12 -13.99 -25.51
CA ALA A 93 -14.51 -13.96 -25.97
C ALA A 93 -14.62 -13.54 -27.45
N ALA A 94 -13.85 -12.55 -27.89
CA ALA A 94 -13.79 -12.13 -29.29
C ALA A 94 -13.29 -13.26 -30.20
N THR A 95 -12.19 -13.92 -29.81
CA THR A 95 -11.61 -15.05 -30.57
C THR A 95 -12.59 -16.20 -30.66
N GLN A 96 -13.28 -16.52 -29.56
CA GLN A 96 -14.29 -17.57 -29.52
C GLN A 96 -15.47 -17.27 -30.44
N LYS A 97 -15.91 -16.01 -30.51
CA LYS A 97 -16.96 -15.57 -31.45
C LYS A 97 -16.52 -15.73 -32.91
N THR A 98 -15.29 -15.34 -33.23
CA THR A 98 -14.73 -15.52 -34.58
C THR A 98 -14.63 -16.99 -34.96
N TYR A 99 -14.21 -17.84 -34.02
CA TYR A 99 -14.15 -19.29 -34.22
C TYR A 99 -15.54 -19.89 -34.50
N GLN A 100 -16.55 -19.50 -33.72
CA GLN A 100 -17.94 -19.95 -33.92
C GLN A 100 -18.50 -19.49 -35.28
N HIS A 101 -18.21 -18.26 -35.69
CA HIS A 101 -18.61 -17.75 -36.99
C HIS A 101 -17.98 -18.59 -38.12
N LEU A 102 -16.66 -18.80 -38.07
CA LEU A 102 -15.95 -19.57 -39.09
C LEU A 102 -16.44 -21.02 -39.15
N ALA A 103 -16.70 -21.65 -38.00
CA ALA A 103 -17.26 -23.00 -37.95
C ALA A 103 -18.64 -23.07 -38.65
N THR A 104 -19.50 -22.09 -38.42
CA THR A 104 -20.82 -22.01 -39.05
C THR A 104 -20.72 -21.82 -40.56
N GLU A 105 -19.78 -20.99 -41.02
CA GLU A 105 -19.54 -20.72 -42.43
C GLU A 105 -19.01 -21.97 -43.16
N VAL A 106 -18.10 -22.72 -42.53
CA VAL A 106 -17.61 -24.00 -43.06
C VAL A 106 -18.73 -25.03 -43.19
N ASP A 107 -19.60 -25.14 -42.18
CA ASP A 107 -20.75 -26.04 -42.23
C ASP A 107 -21.75 -25.64 -43.32
N GLN A 108 -21.99 -24.35 -43.53
CA GLN A 108 -22.82 -23.85 -44.63
C GLN A 108 -22.22 -24.22 -45.99
N MET A 109 -20.94 -23.93 -46.22
CA MET A 109 -20.25 -24.29 -47.47
C MET A 109 -20.28 -25.81 -47.73
N LEU A 110 -20.08 -26.64 -46.70
CA LEU A 110 -20.18 -28.10 -46.83
C LEU A 110 -21.59 -28.54 -47.25
N ASN A 111 -22.63 -27.98 -46.64
CA ASN A 111 -24.02 -28.28 -47.00
C ASN A 111 -24.37 -27.87 -48.43
N GLU A 112 -23.89 -26.69 -48.87
CA GLU A 112 -24.07 -26.22 -50.25
C GLU A 112 -23.38 -27.15 -51.26
N LEU A 113 -22.15 -27.57 -50.98
CA LEU A 113 -21.39 -28.52 -51.81
C LEU A 113 -22.08 -29.89 -51.88
N GLN A 114 -22.58 -30.40 -50.75
CA GLN A 114 -23.34 -31.64 -50.72
C GLN A 114 -24.65 -31.54 -51.51
N SER A 115 -25.33 -30.39 -51.44
CA SER A 115 -26.56 -30.16 -52.19
C SER A 115 -26.32 -30.13 -53.70
N THR A 116 -25.27 -29.45 -54.16
CA THR A 116 -24.89 -29.39 -55.58
C THR A 116 -24.41 -30.74 -56.10
N LEU A 117 -23.63 -31.48 -55.32
CA LEU A 117 -23.25 -32.85 -55.67
C LEU A 117 -24.45 -33.79 -55.76
N ARG A 118 -25.43 -33.67 -54.85
CA ARG A 118 -26.68 -34.43 -54.94
C ARG A 118 -27.42 -34.12 -56.23
N VAL A 119 -27.64 -32.84 -56.53
CA VAL A 119 -28.32 -32.41 -57.77
C VAL A 119 -27.59 -32.90 -59.02
N SER A 120 -26.26 -32.78 -59.08
CA SER A 120 -25.46 -33.26 -60.21
C SER A 120 -25.53 -34.78 -60.40
N ARG A 121 -25.86 -35.54 -59.35
CA ARG A 121 -26.04 -37.00 -59.41
C ARG A 121 -27.43 -37.42 -59.89
N TYR A 122 -28.42 -36.53 -59.87
CA TYR A 122 -29.78 -36.76 -60.38
C TYR A 122 -29.98 -36.30 -61.83
N VAL A 123 -29.03 -35.53 -62.39
CA VAL A 123 -29.09 -34.99 -63.76
C VAL A 123 -28.29 -35.86 -64.77
N ARG A 124 -27.76 -37.00 -64.33
CA ARG A 124 -27.01 -37.96 -65.14
C ARG A 124 -27.70 -39.32 -65.11
#